data_AF-A0A7C2TCH6-F1
#
_entry.id   AF-A0A7C2TCH6-F1
#
_cell.length_a   1.000
_cell.length_b   1.000
_cell.length_c   1.000
_cell.angle_alpha   90.00
_cell.angle_beta   90.00
_cell.angle_gamma   90.00
#
_symmetry.space_group_name_H-M   'P 1'
#
loop_
_entity.id
_entity.type
_entity.pdbx_description
1 polymer ?
#
loop_
_entity_poly.entity_id
_entity_poly.type
_entity_poly.pdbx_seq_one_letter_code
_entity_poly.pdbx_strand_id
1 'polypeptide(L)'
;MQEAPARLELTEHQAEIKICPQCQQENKIEFPPRLSQPVQYGPEIKAQAVYGRTLPAFNQHLHIPPERTCEILSELYDGPLSEGTLVERCEQVAEVISPVDEQAKEHLIQTEEAIHLDETGGRCGGQVALDACIQRRNAHPPGNA
;
A
#
# COMPACT_ATOMS: atom_id res chain seq x y z
N MET A 1 -3.80 -25.81 19.59
CA MET A 1 -4.61 -25.78 18.36
C MET A 1 -3.73 -25.12 17.31
N GLN A 2 -3.13 -25.90 16.42
CA GLN A 2 -2.26 -25.35 15.37
C GLN A 2 -3.15 -25.16 14.15
N GLU A 3 -3.49 -23.92 13.83
CA GLU A 3 -4.21 -23.61 12.59
C GLU A 3 -3.26 -23.88 11.42
N ALA A 4 -3.73 -24.62 10.41
CA ALA A 4 -2.94 -24.89 9.22
C ALA A 4 -2.76 -23.59 8.41
N PRO A 5 -1.59 -23.35 7.81
CA PRO A 5 -1.35 -22.16 7.00
C PRO A 5 -2.35 -22.08 5.85
N ALA A 6 -2.77 -20.86 5.51
CA ALA A 6 -3.69 -20.61 4.43
C ALA A 6 -3.02 -20.99 3.10
N ARG A 7 -3.57 -21.97 2.37
CA ARG A 7 -2.94 -22.45 1.14
C ARG A 7 -3.23 -21.50 -0.01
N LEU A 8 -2.19 -21.06 -0.72
CA LEU A 8 -2.35 -20.28 -1.96
C LEU A 8 -3.07 -21.09 -3.03
N GLU A 9 -4.13 -20.51 -3.60
CA GLU A 9 -4.79 -21.02 -4.79
C GLU A 9 -4.13 -20.42 -6.04
N LEU A 10 -3.72 -21.28 -6.97
CA LEU A 10 -3.14 -20.87 -8.25
C LEU A 10 -4.22 -20.88 -9.33
N THR A 11 -4.51 -19.72 -9.91
CA THR A 11 -5.34 -19.62 -11.12
C THR A 11 -4.44 -19.43 -12.35
N GLU A 12 -4.45 -20.40 -13.26
CA GLU A 12 -3.82 -20.25 -14.57
C GLU A 12 -4.77 -19.52 -15.53
N HIS A 13 -4.29 -18.46 -16.16
CA HIS A 13 -5.02 -17.74 -17.20
C HIS A 13 -4.48 -18.14 -18.59
N GLN A 14 -5.33 -18.74 -19.42
CA GLN A 14 -4.98 -19.16 -20.78
C GLN A 14 -5.70 -18.30 -21.82
N ALA A 15 -5.02 -17.96 -22.92
CA ALA A 15 -5.58 -17.23 -24.05
C ALA A 15 -5.50 -18.11 -25.30
N GLU A 16 -6.65 -18.40 -25.91
CA GLU A 16 -6.71 -19.15 -27.17
C GLU A 16 -6.35 -18.24 -28.35
N ILE A 17 -5.65 -18.83 -29.33
CA ILE A 17 -5.35 -18.20 -30.62
C ILE A 17 -6.18 -18.93 -31.68
N LYS A 18 -7.04 -18.20 -32.38
CA LYS A 18 -7.92 -18.74 -33.43
C LYS A 18 -7.66 -18.05 -34.75
N ILE A 19 -7.51 -18.84 -35.81
CA ILE A 19 -7.39 -18.33 -37.17
C ILE A 19 -8.77 -18.36 -37.80
N CYS A 20 -9.25 -17.22 -38.29
CA CYS A 20 -10.52 -17.15 -39.02
C CYS A 20 -10.42 -17.93 -40.34
N PRO A 21 -11.27 -18.92 -40.61
CA PRO A 21 -11.19 -19.72 -41.84
C PRO A 21 -11.53 -18.91 -43.11
N GLN A 22 -12.21 -17.77 -42.98
CA GLN A 22 -12.65 -16.96 -44.13
C GLN A 22 -11.63 -15.85 -44.50
N CYS A 23 -11.09 -15.13 -43.51
CA CYS A 23 -10.18 -14.01 -43.75
C CYS A 23 -8.73 -14.28 -43.31
N GLN A 24 -8.44 -15.45 -42.73
CA GLN A 24 -7.12 -15.86 -42.23
C GLN A 24 -6.54 -14.95 -41.13
N GLN A 25 -7.36 -14.04 -40.58
CA GLN A 25 -6.96 -13.19 -39.46
C GLN A 25 -6.78 -14.02 -38.19
N GLU A 26 -5.67 -13.78 -37.49
CA GLU A 26 -5.44 -14.30 -36.14
C GLU A 26 -6.24 -13.47 -35.13
N ASN A 27 -7.09 -14.15 -34.36
CA ASN A 27 -7.81 -13.60 -33.23
C ASN A 27 -7.22 -14.20 -31.94
N LYS A 28 -6.63 -13.34 -31.12
CA LYS A 28 -6.13 -13.66 -29.80
C LYS A 28 -6.83 -12.76 -28.78
N ILE A 29 -7.35 -13.35 -27.71
CA ILE A 29 -7.92 -12.57 -26.61
C ILE A 29 -6.80 -11.94 -25.77
N GLU A 30 -6.97 -10.69 -25.39
CA GLU A 30 -6.05 -10.00 -24.48
C GLU A 30 -6.37 -10.36 -23.03
N PHE A 31 -5.34 -10.49 -22.20
CA PHE A 31 -5.54 -10.65 -20.77
C PHE A 31 -6.11 -9.36 -20.17
N PRO A 32 -7.00 -9.46 -19.16
CA PRO A 32 -7.42 -8.31 -18.38
C PRO A 32 -6.23 -7.45 -17.92
N PRO A 33 -6.32 -6.11 -17.91
CA PRO A 33 -5.20 -5.22 -17.58
C PRO A 33 -4.54 -5.49 -16.22
N ARG A 34 -5.30 -6.07 -15.29
CA ARG A 34 -4.81 -6.47 -13.95
C ARG A 34 -3.79 -7.62 -13.98
N LEU A 35 -3.70 -8.38 -15.08
CA LEU A 35 -2.78 -9.50 -15.28
C LEU A 35 -1.61 -9.05 -16.14
N SER A 36 -0.66 -8.35 -15.52
CA SER A 36 0.47 -7.72 -16.23
C SER A 36 1.76 -8.55 -16.19
N GLN A 37 1.82 -9.58 -15.34
CA GLN A 37 2.99 -10.42 -15.16
C GLN A 37 2.66 -11.91 -15.40
N PRO A 38 3.64 -12.73 -15.86
CA PRO A 38 3.44 -14.17 -16.05
C PRO A 38 2.98 -14.90 -14.78
N VAL A 39 3.47 -14.46 -13.61
CA VAL A 39 3.04 -14.92 -12.30
C VAL A 39 2.89 -13.69 -11.40
N GLN A 40 1.77 -13.58 -10.70
CA GLN A 40 1.51 -12.47 -9.79
C GLN A 40 0.53 -12.85 -8.68
N TYR A 41 0.72 -12.23 -7.51
CA TYR A 41 -0.24 -12.32 -6.42
C TYR A 41 -1.58 -11.67 -6.76
N GLY A 42 -2.66 -12.26 -6.26
CA GLY A 42 -4.01 -11.72 -6.35
C GLY A 42 -4.23 -10.48 -5.47
N PRO A 43 -5.36 -9.79 -5.62
CA PRO A 43 -5.67 -8.58 -4.87
C PRO A 43 -5.73 -8.82 -3.36
N GLU A 44 -6.16 -10.00 -2.90
CA GLU A 44 -6.28 -10.31 -1.47
C GLU A 44 -4.93 -10.38 -0.77
N ILE A 45 -3.98 -11.14 -1.33
CA ILE A 45 -2.61 -11.24 -0.80
C ILE A 45 -1.91 -9.88 -0.87
N LYS A 46 -2.09 -9.13 -1.97
CA LYS A 46 -1.54 -7.78 -2.11
C LYS A 46 -2.11 -6.83 -1.06
N ALA A 47 -3.42 -6.88 -0.82
CA ALA A 47 -4.08 -6.08 0.20
C ALA A 47 -3.58 -6.45 1.60
N GLN A 48 -3.40 -7.73 1.91
CA GLN A 48 -2.89 -8.20 3.20
C GLN A 48 -1.41 -7.83 3.42
N ALA A 49 -0.59 -7.90 2.36
CA ALA A 49 0.80 -7.46 2.40
C ALA A 49 0.92 -5.94 2.67
N VAL A 50 0.12 -5.14 1.97
CA VAL A 50 0.00 -3.70 2.25
C VAL A 50 -0.61 -3.48 3.63
N TYR A 51 -1.65 -4.21 4.03
CA TYR A 51 -2.31 -4.07 5.33
C TYR A 51 -1.32 -4.28 6.47
N GLY A 52 -0.49 -5.33 6.40
CA GLY A 52 0.57 -5.60 7.37
C GLY A 52 1.62 -4.48 7.46
N ARG A 53 1.92 -3.80 6.35
CA ARG A 53 2.96 -2.75 6.27
C ARG A 53 2.44 -1.32 6.43
N THR A 54 1.20 -1.04 6.05
CA THR A 54 0.68 0.31 5.82
C THR A 54 -0.47 0.65 6.77
N LEU A 55 -1.18 -0.34 7.34
CA LEU A 55 -2.24 -0.07 8.32
C LEU A 55 -1.70 -0.12 9.77
N PRO A 56 -2.33 0.66 10.68
CA PRO A 56 -1.82 0.90 12.03
C PRO A 56 -1.54 -0.34 12.87
N ALA A 57 -2.21 -1.47 12.57
CA ALA A 57 -2.16 -2.66 13.40
C ALA A 57 -0.79 -3.37 13.44
N PHE A 58 0.05 -3.29 12.40
CA PHE A 58 1.31 -4.07 12.33
C PHE A 58 2.59 -3.24 12.09
N ASN A 59 2.54 -2.09 11.43
CA ASN A 59 3.75 -1.27 11.25
C ASN A 59 3.69 0.05 12.02
N GLN A 60 2.61 0.83 11.91
CA GLN A 60 2.55 2.13 12.61
C GLN A 60 2.37 2.00 14.13
N HIS A 61 1.96 0.83 14.65
CA HIS A 61 1.93 0.56 16.11
C HIS A 61 2.91 -0.52 16.60
N LEU A 62 3.33 -1.50 15.76
CA LEU A 62 4.26 -2.57 16.18
C LEU A 62 5.70 -2.42 15.62
N HIS A 63 5.94 -1.51 14.66
CA HIS A 63 7.26 -1.21 14.08
C HIS A 63 7.98 -2.45 13.49
N ILE A 64 7.26 -3.29 12.75
CA ILE A 64 7.81 -4.54 12.18
C ILE A 64 8.60 -4.25 10.89
N PRO A 65 9.88 -4.65 10.78
CA PRO A 65 10.68 -4.45 9.57
C PRO A 65 10.11 -5.13 8.32
N PRO A 66 10.42 -4.64 7.11
CA PRO A 66 9.99 -5.25 5.84
C PRO A 66 10.37 -6.74 5.74
N GLU A 67 11.58 -7.09 6.16
CA GLU A 67 12.10 -8.46 6.16
C GLU A 67 11.20 -9.37 7.01
N ARG A 68 10.87 -8.91 8.22
CA ARG A 68 10.02 -9.65 9.15
C ARG A 68 8.57 -9.74 8.68
N THR A 69 8.10 -8.74 7.94
CA THR A 69 6.78 -8.77 7.29
C THR A 69 6.73 -9.84 6.20
N CYS A 70 7.77 -9.94 5.37
CA CYS A 70 7.92 -11.00 4.37
C CYS A 70 7.97 -12.40 5.00
N GLU A 71 8.67 -12.56 6.12
CA GLU A 71 8.70 -13.82 6.88
C GLU A 71 7.31 -14.23 7.38
N ILE A 72 6.60 -13.32 8.04
CA ILE A 72 5.24 -13.58 8.56
C ILE A 72 4.29 -13.98 7.41
N LEU A 73 4.31 -13.25 6.30
CA LEU A 73 3.44 -13.54 5.16
C LEU A 73 3.83 -14.88 4.51
N SER A 74 5.12 -15.20 4.45
CA SER A 74 5.57 -16.49 3.92
C SER A 74 5.13 -17.65 4.80
N GLU A 75 5.15 -17.49 6.12
CA GLU A 75 4.63 -18.49 7.08
C GLU A 75 3.10 -18.64 7.00
N LEU A 76 2.37 -17.54 6.81
CA LEU A 76 0.90 -17.55 6.73
C LEU A 76 0.39 -18.21 5.45
N TYR A 77 1.08 -18.02 4.31
CA TYR A 77 0.62 -18.46 3.00
C TYR A 77 1.38 -19.65 2.41
N ASP A 78 2.41 -20.16 3.10
CA ASP A 78 3.32 -21.20 2.58
C ASP A 78 3.86 -20.84 1.17
N GLY A 79 4.21 -19.56 0.98
CA GLY A 79 4.60 -19.01 -0.32
C GLY A 79 5.58 -17.83 -0.21
N PRO A 80 6.61 -17.75 -1.06
CA PRO A 80 7.68 -16.75 -0.89
C PRO A 80 7.22 -15.34 -1.29
N LEU A 81 7.34 -14.38 -0.37
CA LEU A 81 7.12 -12.96 -0.66
C LEU A 81 8.44 -12.18 -0.59
N SER A 82 8.79 -11.48 -1.67
CA SER A 82 9.97 -10.61 -1.69
C SER A 82 9.69 -9.23 -1.09
N GLU A 83 10.70 -8.62 -0.49
CA GLU A 83 10.63 -7.22 -0.05
C GLU A 83 10.36 -6.27 -1.21
N GLY A 84 10.90 -6.54 -2.41
CA GLY A 84 10.63 -5.74 -3.61
C GLY A 84 9.15 -5.70 -3.96
N THR A 85 8.47 -6.85 -3.89
CA THR A 85 7.00 -6.92 -4.07
C THR A 85 6.27 -6.13 -3.00
N LEU A 86 6.73 -6.20 -1.75
CA LEU A 86 6.12 -5.47 -0.65
C LEU A 86 6.29 -3.95 -0.80
N VAL A 87 7.48 -3.48 -1.21
CA VAL A 87 7.78 -2.06 -1.43
C VAL A 87 6.98 -1.50 -2.59
N GLU A 88 7.02 -2.16 -3.75
CA GLU A 88 6.28 -1.77 -4.96
C GLU A 88 4.78 -1.59 -4.66
N ARG A 89 4.20 -2.50 -3.85
CA ARG A 89 2.77 -2.42 -3.51
C ARG A 89 2.44 -1.28 -2.57
N CYS A 90 3.32 -0.97 -1.62
CA CYS A 90 3.11 0.20 -0.76
C CYS A 90 3.22 1.50 -1.55
N GLU A 91 4.13 1.60 -2.52
CA GLU A 91 4.23 2.77 -3.41
C GLU A 91 2.95 2.95 -4.23
N GLN A 92 2.45 1.89 -4.84
CA GLN A 92 1.19 1.91 -5.58
C GLN A 92 0.00 2.35 -4.71
N VAL A 93 -0.07 1.87 -3.46
CA VAL A 93 -1.13 2.28 -2.55
C VAL A 93 -0.95 3.71 -2.09
N ALA A 94 0.28 4.18 -1.85
CA ALA A 94 0.57 5.57 -1.51
C ALA A 94 0.08 6.52 -2.62
N GLU A 95 0.29 6.18 -3.88
CA GLU A 95 -0.23 6.93 -5.03
C GLU A 95 -1.76 6.96 -5.06
N VAL A 96 -2.41 5.81 -4.80
CA VAL A 96 -3.87 5.70 -4.79
C VAL A 96 -4.51 6.51 -3.65
N ILE A 97 -3.90 6.55 -2.46
CA ILE A 97 -4.44 7.28 -1.30
C ILE A 97 -4.09 8.77 -1.30
N SER A 98 -3.07 9.20 -2.05
CA SER A 98 -2.58 10.59 -2.07
C SER A 98 -3.69 11.63 -2.27
N PRO A 99 -4.68 11.46 -3.17
CA PRO A 99 -5.75 12.45 -3.33
C PRO A 99 -6.62 12.62 -2.08
N VAL A 100 -6.81 11.54 -1.31
CA VAL A 100 -7.59 11.57 -0.06
C VAL A 100 -6.75 12.20 1.05
N ASP A 101 -5.47 11.85 1.12
CA ASP A 101 -4.52 12.43 2.07
C ASP A 101 -4.38 13.95 1.90
N GLU A 102 -4.25 14.43 0.65
CA GLU A 102 -4.21 15.86 0.36
C GLU A 102 -5.52 16.58 0.70
N GLN A 103 -6.68 15.96 0.42
CA GLN A 103 -7.97 16.53 0.82
C GLN A 103 -8.13 16.60 2.34
N ALA A 104 -7.67 15.57 3.06
CA ALA A 104 -7.67 15.57 4.52
C ALA A 104 -6.77 16.68 5.07
N LYS A 105 -5.54 16.81 4.56
CA LYS A 105 -4.61 17.91 4.91
C LYS A 105 -5.24 19.27 4.66
N GLU A 106 -5.82 19.51 3.49
CA GLU A 106 -6.47 20.78 3.15
C GLU A 106 -7.61 21.10 4.12
N HIS A 107 -8.46 20.12 4.43
CA HIS A 107 -9.55 20.27 5.38
C HIS A 107 -9.05 20.63 6.78
N LEU A 108 -8.01 19.95 7.26
CA LEU A 108 -7.39 20.21 8.57
C LEU A 108 -6.75 21.61 8.61
N ILE A 109 -6.11 22.05 7.52
CA ILE A 109 -5.53 23.40 7.38
C ILE A 109 -6.60 24.49 7.35
N GLN A 110 -7.79 24.19 6.83
CA GLN A 110 -8.91 25.15 6.74
C GLN A 110 -9.74 25.22 8.01
N THR A 111 -9.65 24.22 8.89
CA THR A 111 -10.36 24.20 10.18
C THR A 111 -9.76 25.24 11.12
N GLU A 112 -10.59 26.20 11.56
CA GLU A 112 -10.15 27.30 12.43
C GLU A 112 -10.06 26.89 13.91
N GLU A 113 -10.88 25.92 14.32
CA GLU A 113 -10.88 25.40 15.68
C GLU A 113 -9.61 24.57 15.94
N ALA A 114 -9.04 24.71 17.14
CA ALA A 114 -7.91 23.90 17.55
C ALA A 114 -8.36 22.44 17.65
N ILE A 115 -8.01 21.66 16.64
CA ILE A 115 -8.19 20.21 16.68
C ILE A 115 -7.04 19.60 17.49
N HIS A 116 -7.39 18.82 18.51
CA HIS A 116 -6.44 18.16 19.39
C HIS A 116 -5.75 17.02 18.65
N LEU A 117 -4.69 17.35 17.93
CA LEU A 117 -3.81 16.37 17.31
C LEU A 117 -2.75 15.87 18.30
N ASP A 118 -2.45 14.58 18.22
CA ASP A 118 -1.29 14.00 18.87
C ASP A 118 -0.08 14.13 17.93
N GLU A 119 0.96 14.84 18.36
CA GLU A 119 2.18 15.00 17.56
C GLU A 119 3.05 13.74 17.69
N THR A 120 3.19 13.00 16.58
CA THR A 120 4.16 11.90 16.51
C THR A 120 5.43 12.36 15.80
N GLY A 121 6.56 12.32 16.51
CA GLY A 121 7.88 12.62 15.96
C GLY A 121 8.62 11.36 15.52
N GLY A 122 9.09 11.35 14.27
CA GLY A 122 9.97 10.33 13.70
C GLY A 122 11.34 10.89 13.33
N ARG A 123 12.35 10.03 13.14
CA ARG A 123 13.65 10.44 12.58
C ARG A 123 13.74 10.01 11.11
N CYS A 124 13.95 10.96 10.22
CA CYS A 124 14.17 10.73 8.79
C CYS A 124 15.45 11.45 8.34
N GLY A 125 16.36 10.74 7.65
CA GLY A 125 17.60 11.35 7.15
C GLY A 125 18.48 12.00 8.24
N GLY A 126 18.39 11.53 9.49
CA GLY A 126 19.11 12.12 10.64
C GLY A 126 18.45 13.35 11.27
N GLN A 127 17.32 13.80 10.73
CA GLN A 127 16.53 14.92 11.26
C GLN A 127 15.25 14.41 11.92
N VAL A 128 14.72 15.14 12.90
CA VAL A 128 13.39 14.85 13.45
C VAL A 128 12.37 15.42 12.48
N ALA A 129 11.57 14.54 11.87
CA ALA A 129 10.39 14.91 11.13
C ALA A 129 9.18 14.71 12.06
N LEU A 130 8.40 15.76 12.25
CA LEU A 130 7.08 15.63 12.85
C LEU A 130 6.13 15.21 11.73
N ASP A 131 5.27 14.22 11.99
CA ASP A 131 4.21 13.87 11.03
C ASP A 131 3.17 15.00 11.05
N ALA A 132 3.45 16.04 10.27
CA ALA A 132 2.93 17.38 10.44
C ALA A 132 1.73 17.63 9.51
N CYS A 133 0.61 16.96 9.78
CA CYS A 133 -0.64 17.35 9.13
C CYS A 133 -1.08 18.78 9.51
N ILE A 134 -0.53 19.41 10.57
CA ILE A 134 -0.89 20.79 10.96
C ILE A 134 0.33 21.56 11.47
N GLN A 135 0.99 22.30 10.59
CA GLN A 135 1.69 23.51 11.00
C GLN A 135 1.09 24.72 10.28
N ARG A 136 -0.13 25.11 10.68
CA ARG A 136 -0.54 26.51 10.53
C ARG A 136 0.24 27.32 11.57
N ARG A 137 1.24 28.03 11.06
CA ARG A 137 1.62 29.39 11.48
C ARG A 137 1.87 29.58 12.98
N ASN A 138 3.15 29.49 13.35
CA ASN A 138 3.74 30.42 14.32
C ASN A 138 3.71 31.86 13.77
N ALA A 139 2.52 32.41 13.51
CA ALA A 139 2.29 33.82 13.22
C ALA A 139 1.34 34.36 14.29
N HIS A 140 1.82 34.38 15.54
CA HIS A 140 1.31 35.34 16.51
C HIS A 140 1.94 36.69 16.15
N PRO A 141 1.16 37.76 15.87
CA PRO A 141 1.76 39.09 15.77
C PRO A 141 2.37 39.43 17.14
N PRO A 142 3.51 40.14 17.21
CA PRO A 142 4.02 40.62 18.47
C PRO A 142 2.98 41.57 19.08
N GLY A 143 2.29 41.09 20.11
CA GLY A 143 1.43 41.92 20.94
C GLY A 143 2.29 42.91 21.70
N ASN A 144 2.05 44.19 21.47
CA ASN A 144 2.59 45.27 22.30
C ASN A 144 2.06 45.12 23.73
N ALA A 145 2.97 44.91 24.68
CA ALA A 145 2.83 45.30 26.08
C ALA A 145 4.22 45.69 26.60
#